data_AF-A0A292S2A0-F1
#
_entry.id   AF-A0A292S2A0-F1
#
_cell.length_a   1.000
_cell.length_b   1.000
_cell.length_c   1.000
_cell.angle_alpha   90.00
_cell.angle_beta   90.00
_cell.angle_gamma   90.00
#
_symmetry.space_group_name_H-M   'P 1'
#
loop_
_entity.id
_entity.type
_entity.pdbx_description
1 polymer ?
#
loop_
_entity_poly.entity_id
_entity_poly.type
_entity_poly.pdbx_seq_one_letter_code
_entity_poly.pdbx_strand_id
1 'polypeptide(L)'
;MRIQKVDNTAPAFNRKPNAQEMKVYTNSLNQGLDLLGKQVDLILHNASAPAVKSENTGIGSLFSRTVITKLFPFLKEHGFKGIQQEPNGLRKVLDNSPYAPEAKAKNIYMIPLEKLASDEYGNILSKKTFETIVKNNPNTSEVNYPYVRSMYEVALREAYTNGKDSKEFANFKETRESEYEQSAIYRILSKIKGNDNFKIWSQKDNYTEDEIAQLAKAAEIKNWDKTDQQLFLNPNSEKSKARIAELKEKYKDDYDYYLFQQMLLEKENEASNKLSEKTGIKIIGDSPVAPTAVESWVNQKLFLKGKSIGCPPDYFSKTGQRWGFPYYDPEKIFNKDGSLGEAGKIMQQKYEEYFASFPGGIRIDHIIGLIDPFIYTNSSKKMTASNSGRIYSIFSGKYKKKNDDEYANILTKIIIPAAKKHGLSKDAIICEDLGDRNLPTERVMKKLGLSGISVTQFDHRGAKAPERNLIMPGSHDNQSFLEFVEDLFNFGNDKDKKARFLKKTKYLAEDTAPKGAAKEEVKQYLKDIRTNKSKFIAASFAELFTSPAKRVQIFFADFWGLGKTYNRPGTTTGNWALRLEETFEDDYYKAVPQGKAPNFADAVSTALKQRGLDKGNEQLIKDLDASAKILNEA
;
A
#
# COMPACT_ATOMS: atom_id res chain seq x y z
N MET A 1 -58.59 -22.45 5.56
CA MET A 1 -57.61 -21.67 4.76
C MET A 1 -57.25 -20.40 5.53
N ARG A 2 -56.05 -20.32 6.11
CA ARG A 2 -55.52 -19.06 6.66
C ARG A 2 -54.83 -18.32 5.51
N ILE A 3 -55.33 -17.13 5.20
CA ILE A 3 -54.74 -16.23 4.21
C ILE A 3 -53.41 -15.73 4.79
N GLN A 4 -52.30 -16.07 4.14
CA GLN A 4 -50.98 -15.53 4.45
C GLN A 4 -51.01 -14.01 4.22
N LYS A 5 -50.45 -13.27 5.18
CA LYS A 5 -50.13 -11.84 5.00
C LYS A 5 -49.18 -11.72 3.80
N VAL A 6 -49.59 -10.95 2.81
CA VAL A 6 -48.74 -10.52 1.71
C VAL A 6 -47.68 -9.60 2.28
N ASP A 7 -46.43 -10.05 2.22
CA ASP A 7 -45.26 -9.21 2.46
C ASP A 7 -45.12 -8.27 1.27
N ASN A 8 -45.14 -6.95 1.50
CA ASN A 8 -45.07 -5.92 0.46
C ASN A 8 -43.62 -5.70 -0.01
N THR A 9 -42.88 -6.77 -0.25
CA THR A 9 -41.59 -6.67 -0.94
C THR A 9 -41.86 -6.70 -2.44
N ALA A 10 -41.76 -5.53 -3.08
CA ALA A 10 -41.61 -5.47 -4.53
C ALA A 10 -40.46 -6.42 -4.94
N PRO A 11 -40.58 -7.16 -6.05
CA PRO A 11 -39.51 -8.04 -6.49
C PRO A 11 -38.24 -7.22 -6.76
N ALA A 12 -37.22 -7.39 -5.92
CA ALA A 12 -35.87 -6.92 -6.19
C ALA A 12 -35.24 -7.91 -7.17
N PHE A 13 -35.20 -7.54 -8.44
CA PHE A 13 -34.42 -8.26 -9.43
C PHE A 13 -32.99 -7.77 -9.27
N ASN A 14 -32.20 -8.40 -8.39
CA ASN A 14 -30.78 -8.10 -8.20
C ASN A 14 -30.07 -8.07 -9.57
N ARG A 15 -30.01 -6.89 -10.20
CA ARG A 15 -29.52 -6.65 -11.55
C ARG A 15 -28.53 -5.49 -11.50
N LYS A 16 -27.44 -5.65 -12.25
CA LYS A 16 -26.55 -4.54 -12.59
C LYS A 16 -27.34 -3.39 -13.25
N PRO A 17 -27.04 -2.11 -12.93
CA PRO A 17 -27.63 -0.98 -13.64
C PRO A 17 -27.28 -1.05 -15.13
N ASN A 18 -28.24 -0.68 -15.99
CA ASN A 18 -28.00 -0.65 -17.43
C ASN A 18 -27.10 0.54 -17.82
N ALA A 19 -26.65 0.58 -19.07
CA ALA A 19 -25.71 1.60 -19.53
C ALA A 19 -26.23 3.05 -19.38
N GLN A 20 -27.54 3.27 -19.54
CA GLN A 20 -28.13 4.60 -19.38
C GLN A 20 -28.20 5.01 -17.90
N GLU A 21 -28.56 4.08 -17.02
CA GLU A 21 -28.56 4.28 -15.56
C GLU A 21 -27.13 4.57 -15.05
N MET A 22 -26.14 3.80 -15.53
CA MET A 22 -24.72 4.03 -15.19
C MET A 22 -24.23 5.39 -15.68
N LYS A 23 -24.63 5.83 -16.87
CA LYS A 23 -24.25 7.16 -17.38
C LYS A 23 -24.78 8.28 -16.48
N VAL A 24 -26.03 8.18 -16.01
CA VAL A 24 -26.61 9.16 -15.07
C VAL A 24 -25.87 9.10 -13.74
N TYR A 25 -25.66 7.90 -13.19
CA TYR A 25 -24.91 7.69 -11.94
C TYR A 25 -23.51 8.29 -11.98
N THR A 26 -22.71 7.96 -13.00
CA THR A 26 -21.33 8.43 -13.10
C THR A 26 -21.26 9.94 -13.26
N ASN A 27 -22.15 10.54 -14.06
CA ASN A 27 -22.16 11.99 -14.25
C ASN A 27 -22.56 12.73 -12.97
N SER A 28 -23.65 12.32 -12.33
CA SER A 28 -24.12 12.94 -11.09
C SER A 28 -23.12 12.73 -9.95
N LEU A 29 -22.53 11.55 -9.83
CA LEU A 29 -21.47 11.27 -8.85
C LEU A 29 -20.27 12.20 -9.03
N ASN A 30 -19.71 12.31 -10.24
CA ASN A 30 -18.57 13.18 -10.49
C ASN A 30 -18.90 14.66 -10.24
N GLN A 31 -20.08 15.13 -10.68
CA GLN A 31 -20.52 16.50 -10.41
C GLN A 31 -20.67 16.77 -8.89
N GLY A 32 -21.21 15.81 -8.13
CA GLY A 32 -21.31 15.91 -6.69
C GLY A 32 -19.95 15.91 -6.00
N LEU A 33 -19.01 15.06 -6.43
CA LEU A 33 -17.63 15.06 -5.92
C LEU A 33 -16.92 16.39 -6.21
N ASP A 34 -17.09 16.95 -7.40
CA ASP A 34 -16.52 18.25 -7.79
C ASP A 34 -17.07 19.39 -6.92
N LEU A 35 -18.40 19.44 -6.70
CA LEU A 35 -19.03 20.42 -5.79
C LEU A 35 -18.55 20.28 -4.34
N LEU A 36 -18.26 19.06 -3.89
CA LEU A 36 -17.72 18.82 -2.56
C LEU A 36 -16.20 19.09 -2.46
N GLY A 37 -15.51 19.26 -3.59
CA GLY A 37 -14.05 19.35 -3.66
C GLY A 37 -13.35 18.05 -3.24
N LYS A 38 -13.90 16.90 -3.66
CA LYS A 38 -13.47 15.56 -3.22
C LYS A 38 -12.78 14.78 -4.33
N GLN A 39 -11.60 14.24 -4.01
CA GLN A 39 -10.95 13.17 -4.78
C GLN A 39 -11.15 11.84 -4.05
N VAL A 40 -11.45 10.77 -4.80
CA VAL A 40 -11.57 9.41 -4.26
C VAL A 40 -10.48 8.52 -4.85
N ASP A 41 -9.73 7.84 -3.99
CA ASP A 41 -8.72 6.86 -4.38
C ASP A 41 -8.98 5.50 -3.74
N LEU A 42 -8.55 4.45 -4.43
CA LEU A 42 -8.61 3.08 -3.96
C LEU A 42 -7.24 2.65 -3.44
N ILE A 43 -7.17 1.91 -2.34
CA ILE A 43 -5.99 1.10 -2.02
C ILE A 43 -6.25 -0.30 -2.56
N LEU A 44 -5.48 -0.71 -3.56
CA LEU A 44 -5.55 -2.03 -4.17
C LEU A 44 -4.14 -2.51 -4.50
N HIS A 45 -3.74 -3.59 -3.83
CA HIS A 45 -2.45 -4.20 -4.08
C HIS A 45 -2.48 -5.03 -5.37
N ASN A 46 -1.35 -5.11 -6.08
CA ASN A 46 -1.23 -5.84 -7.34
C ASN A 46 -1.72 -7.28 -7.20
N ALA A 47 -1.26 -7.97 -6.15
CA ALA A 47 -1.62 -9.35 -5.89
C ALA A 47 -3.14 -9.57 -5.75
N SER A 48 -3.86 -8.54 -5.30
CA SER A 48 -5.30 -8.54 -5.06
C SER A 48 -6.13 -8.16 -6.29
N ALA A 49 -5.50 -7.73 -7.38
CA ALA A 49 -6.21 -7.38 -8.61
C ALA A 49 -6.92 -8.61 -9.23
N PRO A 50 -8.09 -8.40 -9.84
CA PRO A 50 -8.86 -9.47 -10.46
C PRO A 50 -8.20 -9.93 -11.75
N ALA A 51 -8.44 -11.19 -12.11
CA ALA A 51 -8.09 -11.76 -13.40
C ALA A 51 -9.24 -12.66 -13.85
N VAL A 52 -9.66 -12.55 -15.12
CA VAL A 52 -10.64 -13.50 -15.68
C VAL A 52 -10.07 -14.91 -15.66
N LYS A 53 -10.94 -15.92 -15.69
CA LYS A 53 -10.54 -17.33 -15.60
C LYS A 53 -9.44 -17.74 -16.59
N SER A 54 -9.45 -17.21 -17.81
CA SER A 54 -8.44 -17.49 -18.85
C SER A 54 -7.10 -16.77 -18.62
N GLU A 55 -7.04 -15.82 -17.69
CA GLU A 55 -5.85 -15.02 -17.35
C GLU A 55 -5.34 -15.27 -15.92
N ASN A 56 -6.07 -16.05 -15.10
CA ASN A 56 -5.79 -16.15 -13.67
C ASN A 56 -4.66 -17.14 -13.35
N THR A 57 -3.44 -16.62 -13.23
CA THR A 57 -2.24 -17.39 -12.88
C THR A 57 -2.04 -17.57 -11.37
N GLY A 58 -3.06 -17.27 -10.54
CA GLY A 58 -2.98 -17.39 -9.08
C GLY A 58 -2.51 -16.12 -8.34
N ILE A 59 -2.16 -15.05 -9.06
CA ILE A 59 -1.86 -13.72 -8.49
C ILE A 59 -2.30 -12.63 -9.48
N GLY A 60 -2.76 -11.49 -8.96
CA GLY A 60 -3.18 -10.36 -9.78
C GLY A 60 -2.02 -9.48 -10.24
N SER A 61 -2.25 -8.69 -11.29
CA SER A 61 -1.40 -7.58 -11.69
C SER A 61 -2.25 -6.40 -12.13
N LEU A 62 -1.92 -5.18 -11.69
CA LEU A 62 -2.61 -3.98 -12.14
C LEU A 62 -2.28 -3.60 -13.60
N PHE A 63 -1.33 -4.31 -14.21
CA PHE A 63 -0.95 -4.14 -15.62
C PHE A 63 -1.59 -5.19 -16.53
N SER A 64 -2.38 -6.11 -15.96
CA SER A 64 -3.06 -7.16 -16.71
C SER A 64 -4.17 -6.64 -17.60
N ARG A 65 -4.49 -7.39 -18.66
CA ARG A 65 -5.58 -7.04 -19.58
C ARG A 65 -6.93 -6.91 -18.87
N THR A 66 -7.26 -7.84 -17.97
CA THR A 66 -8.49 -7.77 -17.15
C THR A 66 -8.60 -6.43 -16.42
N VAL A 67 -7.53 -5.98 -15.75
CA VAL A 67 -7.56 -4.73 -15.01
C VAL A 67 -7.77 -3.53 -15.93
N ILE A 68 -7.04 -3.47 -17.04
CA ILE A 68 -7.07 -2.34 -17.98
C ILE A 68 -8.45 -2.21 -18.65
N THR A 69 -9.05 -3.33 -19.04
CA THR A 69 -10.27 -3.36 -19.84
C THR A 69 -11.56 -3.45 -19.04
N LYS A 70 -11.51 -3.89 -17.77
CA LYS A 70 -12.69 -4.05 -16.92
C LYS A 70 -12.61 -3.24 -15.63
N LEU A 71 -11.56 -3.47 -14.83
CA LEU A 71 -11.47 -2.82 -13.51
C LEU A 71 -11.33 -1.29 -13.62
N PHE A 72 -10.45 -0.78 -14.49
CA PHE A 72 -10.24 0.66 -14.62
C PHE A 72 -11.50 1.39 -15.10
N PRO A 73 -12.22 0.92 -16.14
CA PRO A 73 -13.54 1.46 -16.47
C PRO A 73 -14.52 1.46 -15.30
N PHE A 74 -14.65 0.33 -14.60
CA PHE A 74 -15.53 0.21 -13.44
C PHE A 74 -15.17 1.21 -12.33
N LEU A 75 -13.89 1.37 -12.00
CA LEU A 75 -13.43 2.35 -11.01
C LEU A 75 -13.74 3.79 -11.44
N LYS A 76 -13.55 4.10 -12.73
CA LYS A 76 -13.87 5.42 -13.27
C LYS A 76 -15.37 5.73 -13.22
N GLU A 77 -16.23 4.74 -13.48
CA GLU A 77 -17.67 4.86 -13.33
C GLU A 77 -18.09 5.21 -11.89
N HIS A 78 -17.32 4.74 -10.90
CA HIS A 78 -17.50 4.99 -9.46
C HIS A 78 -16.68 6.18 -8.93
N GLY A 79 -16.15 7.04 -9.83
CA GLY A 79 -15.54 8.31 -9.46
C GLY A 79 -14.10 8.23 -8.94
N PHE A 80 -13.45 7.07 -8.96
CA PHE A 80 -12.07 6.93 -8.53
C PHE A 80 -11.10 7.66 -9.48
N LYS A 81 -10.09 8.34 -8.91
CA LYS A 81 -9.04 9.07 -9.63
C LYS A 81 -7.64 8.49 -9.42
N GLY A 82 -7.48 7.58 -8.47
CA GLY A 82 -6.18 6.96 -8.20
C GLY A 82 -6.26 5.61 -7.54
N ILE A 83 -5.18 4.84 -7.69
CA ILE A 83 -4.98 3.55 -7.05
C ILE A 83 -3.65 3.58 -6.32
N GLN A 84 -3.69 3.49 -5.00
CA GLN A 84 -2.51 3.25 -4.18
C GLN A 84 -2.20 1.76 -4.14
N GLN A 85 -1.00 1.42 -4.58
CA GLN A 85 -0.46 0.06 -4.56
C GLN A 85 0.29 -0.21 -3.24
N GLU A 86 0.65 -1.47 -3.03
CA GLU A 86 1.69 -1.82 -2.05
C GLU A 86 3.06 -1.28 -2.49
N PRO A 87 4.08 -1.40 -1.62
CA PRO A 87 5.44 -1.25 -2.09
C PRO A 87 5.79 -2.27 -3.19
N ASN A 88 6.16 -1.76 -4.37
CA ASN A 88 6.40 -2.57 -5.57
C ASN A 88 7.79 -3.19 -5.67
N GLY A 89 8.67 -2.84 -4.73
CA GLY A 89 10.02 -3.34 -4.74
C GLY A 89 10.10 -4.83 -4.46
N LEU A 90 11.26 -5.37 -4.79
CA LEU A 90 11.55 -6.78 -4.71
C LEU A 90 11.34 -7.34 -3.29
N ARG A 91 10.47 -8.34 -3.17
CA ARG A 91 10.21 -9.02 -1.89
C ARG A 91 11.35 -9.97 -1.53
N LYS A 92 11.48 -10.27 -0.23
CA LYS A 92 12.32 -11.37 0.26
C LYS A 92 11.79 -12.71 -0.26
N VAL A 93 12.67 -13.66 -0.50
CA VAL A 93 12.36 -14.89 -1.27
C VAL A 93 11.17 -15.68 -0.70
N LEU A 94 11.10 -15.82 0.62
CA LEU A 94 10.06 -16.59 1.32
C LEU A 94 9.07 -15.72 2.13
N ASP A 95 9.21 -14.40 2.05
CA ASP A 95 8.31 -13.45 2.73
C ASP A 95 7.26 -12.97 1.74
N ASN A 96 5.99 -13.03 2.15
CA ASN A 96 4.90 -12.50 1.34
C ASN A 96 4.71 -10.99 1.57
N SER A 97 5.27 -10.44 2.64
CA SER A 97 5.15 -9.02 2.98
C SER A 97 5.78 -8.13 1.90
N PRO A 98 5.07 -7.10 1.44
CA PRO A 98 5.65 -6.11 0.54
C PRO A 98 6.56 -5.12 1.26
N TYR A 99 6.55 -5.03 2.61
CA TYR A 99 7.31 -4.02 3.38
C TYR A 99 8.78 -4.37 3.65
N ALA A 100 9.46 -4.95 2.65
CA ALA A 100 10.93 -4.99 2.58
C ALA A 100 11.48 -4.82 1.14
N PRO A 101 11.04 -3.79 0.40
CA PRO A 101 11.03 -3.74 -1.06
C PRO A 101 12.11 -2.82 -1.61
N GLU A 102 12.91 -3.28 -2.56
CA GLU A 102 13.91 -2.44 -3.25
C GLU A 102 13.27 -1.29 -4.03
N ALA A 103 13.74 -0.05 -3.84
CA ALA A 103 13.16 1.12 -4.50
C ALA A 103 13.27 1.02 -6.03
N LYS A 104 14.45 0.62 -6.51
CA LYS A 104 14.74 0.45 -7.94
C LYS A 104 14.25 -0.89 -8.48
N ALA A 105 14.63 -1.99 -7.84
CA ALA A 105 14.30 -3.33 -8.31
C ALA A 105 12.85 -3.69 -7.99
N LYS A 106 12.04 -3.92 -9.02
CA LYS A 106 10.61 -4.22 -8.89
C LYS A 106 10.37 -5.71 -8.70
N ASN A 107 9.22 -6.05 -8.12
CA ASN A 107 8.81 -7.41 -7.84
C ASN A 107 8.24 -8.13 -9.07
N ILE A 108 8.71 -9.34 -9.34
CA ILE A 108 8.33 -10.14 -10.53
C ILE A 108 6.83 -10.46 -10.61
N TYR A 109 6.10 -10.47 -9.49
CA TYR A 109 4.65 -10.73 -9.49
C TYR A 109 3.81 -9.61 -10.11
N MET A 110 4.44 -8.49 -10.48
CA MET A 110 3.77 -7.45 -11.26
C MET A 110 3.70 -7.79 -12.75
N ILE A 111 4.51 -8.74 -13.23
CA ILE A 111 4.57 -9.10 -14.65
C ILE A 111 3.30 -9.87 -15.03
N PRO A 112 2.46 -9.34 -15.93
CA PRO A 112 1.29 -10.06 -16.45
C PRO A 112 1.74 -11.16 -17.42
N LEU A 113 1.74 -12.43 -16.97
CA LEU A 113 2.23 -13.56 -17.77
C LEU A 113 1.46 -13.73 -19.10
N GLU A 114 0.20 -13.31 -19.16
CA GLU A 114 -0.61 -13.37 -20.38
C GLU A 114 -0.03 -12.50 -21.50
N LYS A 115 0.65 -11.40 -21.16
CA LYS A 115 1.31 -10.55 -22.16
C LYS A 115 2.52 -11.23 -22.75
N LEU A 116 3.32 -11.91 -21.92
CA LEU A 116 4.47 -12.69 -22.37
C LEU A 116 4.06 -13.81 -23.34
N ALA A 117 2.83 -14.34 -23.16
CA ALA A 117 2.22 -15.35 -24.02
C ALA A 117 1.41 -14.78 -25.20
N SER A 118 1.67 -13.53 -25.56
CA SER A 118 0.98 -12.83 -26.66
C SER A 118 1.97 -12.20 -27.64
N ASP A 119 1.44 -11.77 -28.79
CA ASP A 119 2.23 -11.11 -29.83
C ASP A 119 2.86 -9.79 -29.35
N GLU A 120 2.32 -9.16 -28.30
CA GLU A 120 2.88 -7.94 -27.67
C GLU A 120 4.33 -8.14 -27.22
N TYR A 121 4.66 -9.34 -26.75
CA TYR A 121 6.00 -9.74 -26.34
C TYR A 121 6.59 -10.81 -27.26
N GLY A 122 6.04 -10.98 -28.47
CA GLY A 122 6.54 -11.97 -29.42
C GLY A 122 6.36 -13.42 -28.98
N ASN A 123 5.42 -13.71 -28.08
CA ASN A 123 5.16 -15.04 -27.52
C ASN A 123 6.42 -15.70 -26.89
N ILE A 124 7.24 -14.90 -26.21
CA ILE A 124 8.42 -15.43 -25.48
C ILE A 124 8.02 -16.43 -24.38
N LEU A 125 6.80 -16.38 -23.85
CA LEU A 125 6.20 -17.46 -23.10
C LEU A 125 5.26 -18.25 -24.02
N SER A 126 5.37 -19.58 -24.08
CA SER A 126 4.45 -20.36 -24.90
C SER A 126 3.02 -20.33 -24.33
N LYS A 127 2.03 -20.30 -25.24
CA LYS A 127 0.61 -20.42 -24.87
C LYS A 127 0.33 -21.68 -24.05
N LYS A 128 0.99 -22.81 -24.40
CA LYS A 128 0.87 -24.07 -23.68
C LYS A 128 1.29 -23.95 -22.21
N THR A 129 2.45 -23.33 -21.93
CA THR A 129 2.90 -23.13 -20.55
C THR A 129 1.96 -22.20 -19.80
N PHE A 130 1.59 -21.08 -20.41
CA PHE A 130 0.64 -20.14 -19.83
C PHE A 130 -0.72 -20.79 -19.48
N GLU A 131 -1.34 -21.49 -20.43
CA GLU A 131 -2.60 -22.21 -20.24
C GLU A 131 -2.49 -23.28 -19.15
N THR A 132 -1.34 -23.95 -19.04
CA THR A 132 -1.07 -24.93 -17.97
C THR A 132 -1.05 -24.25 -16.59
N ILE A 133 -0.41 -23.09 -16.47
CA ILE A 133 -0.38 -22.30 -15.22
C ILE A 133 -1.78 -21.79 -14.86
N VAL A 134 -2.57 -21.36 -15.84
CA VAL A 134 -3.95 -20.94 -15.58
C VAL A 134 -4.80 -22.13 -15.12
N LYS A 135 -4.72 -23.26 -15.83
CA LYS A 135 -5.50 -24.47 -15.54
C LYS A 135 -5.20 -25.06 -14.16
N ASN A 136 -3.95 -24.99 -13.72
CA ASN A 136 -3.50 -25.59 -12.46
C ASN A 136 -3.58 -24.63 -11.27
N ASN A 137 -4.09 -23.41 -11.44
CA ASN A 137 -4.23 -22.47 -10.33
C ASN A 137 -5.11 -23.07 -9.21
N PRO A 138 -4.58 -23.30 -7.99
CA PRO A 138 -5.29 -24.03 -6.95
C PRO A 138 -6.34 -23.18 -6.22
N ASN A 139 -6.31 -21.85 -6.35
CA ASN A 139 -7.21 -20.95 -5.64
C ASN A 139 -7.44 -19.65 -6.43
N THR A 140 -8.70 -19.28 -6.63
CA THR A 140 -9.07 -18.04 -7.34
C THR A 140 -9.24 -16.85 -6.40
N SER A 141 -9.69 -17.09 -5.15
CA SER A 141 -10.01 -16.05 -4.16
C SER A 141 -8.81 -15.55 -3.37
N GLU A 142 -7.79 -16.39 -3.23
CA GLU A 142 -6.60 -16.09 -2.43
C GLU A 142 -5.32 -16.50 -3.17
N VAL A 143 -4.26 -15.71 -2.98
CA VAL A 143 -2.94 -16.00 -3.53
C VAL A 143 -2.36 -17.25 -2.87
N ASN A 144 -2.15 -18.30 -3.65
CA ASN A 144 -1.30 -19.42 -3.22
C ASN A 144 0.17 -19.11 -3.54
N TYR A 145 0.86 -18.47 -2.61
CA TYR A 145 2.25 -18.02 -2.83
C TYR A 145 3.25 -19.12 -3.19
N PRO A 146 3.21 -20.33 -2.58
CA PRO A 146 4.04 -21.45 -3.05
C PRO A 146 3.81 -21.80 -4.53
N TYR A 147 2.55 -21.92 -4.95
CA TYR A 147 2.20 -22.16 -6.35
C TYR A 147 2.70 -21.04 -7.27
N VAL A 148 2.40 -19.79 -6.90
CA VAL A 148 2.78 -18.60 -7.69
C VAL A 148 4.29 -18.49 -7.84
N ARG A 149 5.06 -18.69 -6.76
CA ARG A 149 6.54 -18.72 -6.81
C ARG A 149 7.05 -19.72 -7.83
N SER A 150 6.57 -20.96 -7.75
CA SER A 150 7.00 -22.04 -8.64
C SER A 150 6.63 -21.76 -10.09
N MET A 151 5.40 -21.32 -10.34
CA MET A 151 4.92 -21.10 -11.71
C MET A 151 5.53 -19.86 -12.37
N TYR A 152 5.78 -18.78 -11.61
CA TYR A 152 6.51 -17.62 -12.13
C TYR A 152 7.95 -17.97 -12.48
N GLU A 153 8.64 -18.80 -11.68
CA GLU A 153 9.98 -19.26 -12.05
C GLU A 153 9.97 -20.07 -13.35
N VAL A 154 9.01 -20.99 -13.53
CA VAL A 154 8.86 -21.74 -14.79
C VAL A 154 8.60 -20.80 -15.97
N ALA A 155 7.61 -19.91 -15.84
CA ALA A 155 7.20 -19.01 -16.91
C ALA A 155 8.32 -18.03 -17.30
N LEU A 156 8.95 -17.39 -16.31
CA LEU A 156 9.97 -16.38 -16.57
C LEU A 156 11.27 -17.02 -17.08
N ARG A 157 11.62 -18.25 -16.67
CA ARG A 157 12.76 -18.99 -17.25
C ARG A 157 12.54 -19.33 -18.72
N GLU A 158 11.34 -19.75 -19.08
CA GLU A 158 10.98 -19.98 -20.48
C GLU A 158 11.04 -18.67 -21.27
N ALA A 159 10.42 -17.61 -20.76
CA ALA A 159 10.44 -16.28 -21.37
C ALA A 159 11.86 -15.75 -21.57
N TYR A 160 12.73 -15.91 -20.57
CA TYR A 160 14.14 -15.55 -20.68
C TYR A 160 14.87 -16.41 -21.71
N THR A 161 14.67 -17.73 -21.71
CA THR A 161 15.31 -18.63 -22.69
C THR A 161 14.99 -18.21 -24.12
N ASN A 162 13.74 -17.81 -24.37
CA ASN A 162 13.27 -17.38 -25.68
C ASN A 162 13.61 -15.92 -26.01
N GLY A 163 13.82 -15.06 -25.00
CA GLY A 163 13.98 -13.61 -25.15
C GLY A 163 15.41 -13.07 -24.92
N LYS A 164 16.34 -13.88 -24.39
CA LYS A 164 17.69 -13.43 -23.97
C LYS A 164 18.59 -12.93 -25.09
N ASP A 165 18.31 -13.27 -26.34
CA ASP A 165 19.08 -12.81 -27.50
C ASP A 165 18.39 -11.64 -28.24
N SER A 166 17.33 -11.08 -27.65
CA SER A 166 16.62 -9.94 -28.22
C SER A 166 17.47 -8.66 -28.20
N LYS A 167 17.28 -7.81 -29.23
CA LYS A 167 17.90 -6.48 -29.28
C LYS A 167 17.50 -5.60 -28.09
N GLU A 168 16.27 -5.75 -27.61
CA GLU A 168 15.74 -5.02 -26.46
C GLU A 168 16.53 -5.35 -25.19
N PHE A 169 16.79 -6.64 -24.93
CA PHE A 169 17.58 -7.05 -23.78
C PHE A 169 19.06 -6.70 -23.91
N ALA A 170 19.64 -6.81 -25.10
CA ALA A 170 21.00 -6.33 -25.35
C ALA A 170 21.15 -4.82 -25.02
N ASN A 171 20.21 -4.00 -25.50
CA ASN A 171 20.18 -2.56 -25.22
C ASN A 171 19.97 -2.26 -23.73
N PHE A 172 19.10 -3.02 -23.04
CA PHE A 172 18.89 -2.87 -21.60
C PHE A 172 20.18 -3.15 -20.81
N LYS A 173 20.92 -4.21 -21.16
CA LYS A 173 22.22 -4.48 -20.52
C LYS A 173 23.22 -3.36 -20.76
N GLU A 174 23.34 -2.89 -22.00
CA GLU A 174 24.26 -1.81 -22.35
C GLU A 174 23.97 -0.51 -21.58
N THR A 175 22.69 -0.17 -21.41
CA THR A 175 22.28 1.15 -20.90
C THR A 175 21.95 1.17 -19.42
N ARG A 176 21.55 0.03 -18.82
CA ARG A 176 20.96 -0.01 -17.47
C ARG A 176 21.48 -1.11 -16.55
N GLU A 177 22.39 -1.99 -16.99
CA GLU A 177 22.93 -3.08 -16.13
C GLU A 177 23.49 -2.57 -14.80
N SER A 178 24.21 -1.45 -14.82
CA SER A 178 24.83 -0.86 -13.62
C SER A 178 23.82 -0.45 -12.54
N GLU A 179 22.58 -0.14 -12.92
CA GLU A 179 21.50 0.20 -11.99
C GLU A 179 21.04 -1.01 -11.16
N TYR A 180 21.21 -2.22 -11.69
CA TYR A 180 20.70 -3.47 -11.11
C TYR A 180 21.81 -4.43 -10.67
N GLU A 181 23.07 -4.13 -10.94
CA GLU A 181 24.22 -5.01 -10.65
C GLU A 181 24.28 -5.43 -9.18
N GLN A 182 24.08 -4.49 -8.26
CA GLN A 182 24.11 -4.76 -6.81
C GLN A 182 23.02 -5.76 -6.41
N SER A 183 21.79 -5.55 -6.88
CA SER A 183 20.65 -6.42 -6.60
C SER A 183 20.78 -7.80 -7.27
N ALA A 184 21.33 -7.84 -8.49
CA ALA A 184 21.60 -9.07 -9.22
C ALA A 184 22.63 -9.93 -8.48
N ILE A 185 23.74 -9.33 -8.05
CA ILE A 185 24.79 -10.01 -7.29
C ILE A 185 24.27 -10.45 -5.92
N TYR A 186 23.49 -9.60 -5.24
CA TYR A 186 22.85 -9.98 -3.98
C TYR A 186 22.02 -11.24 -4.15
N ARG A 187 21.21 -11.34 -5.21
CA ARG A 187 20.38 -12.53 -5.50
C ARG A 187 21.20 -13.77 -5.83
N ILE A 188 22.27 -13.64 -6.61
CA ILE A 188 23.17 -14.75 -6.91
C ILE A 188 23.77 -15.28 -5.61
N LEU A 189 24.30 -14.40 -4.77
CA LEU A 189 24.83 -14.78 -3.46
C LEU A 189 23.76 -15.43 -2.58
N SER A 190 22.54 -14.90 -2.57
CA SER A 190 21.43 -15.50 -1.84
C SER A 190 21.11 -16.92 -2.33
N LYS A 191 21.11 -17.13 -3.65
CA LYS A 191 20.89 -18.45 -4.25
C LYS A 191 22.00 -19.43 -3.88
N ILE A 192 23.27 -19.03 -3.99
CA ILE A 192 24.43 -19.87 -3.65
C ILE A 192 24.39 -20.33 -2.19
N LYS A 193 23.95 -19.45 -1.29
CA LYS A 193 23.91 -19.72 0.15
C LYS A 193 22.59 -20.38 0.59
N GLY A 194 21.56 -20.37 -0.27
CA GLY A 194 20.24 -20.91 -0.01
C GLY A 194 19.35 -20.01 0.86
N ASN A 195 19.68 -18.72 0.98
CA ASN A 195 19.01 -17.77 1.88
C ASN A 195 19.37 -16.31 1.55
N ASP A 196 18.60 -15.35 2.06
CA ASP A 196 18.89 -13.91 2.02
C ASP A 196 19.52 -13.41 3.34
N ASN A 197 20.50 -14.16 3.88
CA ASN A 197 21.03 -14.07 5.26
C ASN A 197 21.44 -12.70 5.78
N PHE A 198 21.49 -11.62 4.99
CA PHE A 198 21.78 -10.27 5.47
C PHE A 198 21.15 -9.99 6.84
N LYS A 199 19.90 -10.39 7.05
CA LYS A 199 19.17 -10.25 8.33
C LYS A 199 19.85 -10.94 9.54
N ILE A 200 20.54 -12.06 9.37
CA ILE A 200 21.15 -12.80 10.47
C ILE A 200 22.47 -12.16 10.91
N TRP A 201 23.32 -11.73 9.96
CA TRP A 201 24.64 -11.14 10.30
C TRP A 201 24.61 -9.62 10.44
N SER A 202 23.65 -8.90 9.84
CA SER A 202 23.36 -7.50 10.21
C SER A 202 22.82 -7.39 11.64
N GLN A 203 22.41 -8.52 12.21
CA GLN A 203 21.94 -8.70 13.58
C GLN A 203 22.96 -9.43 14.46
N LYS A 204 24.26 -9.42 14.11
CA LYS A 204 25.35 -9.86 15.01
C LYS A 204 25.34 -9.20 16.38
N ASP A 205 24.65 -8.07 16.50
CA ASP A 205 24.41 -7.45 17.77
C ASP A 205 23.22 -8.08 18.52
N ASN A 206 22.17 -8.62 17.87
CA ASN A 206 21.02 -9.32 18.49
C ASN A 206 21.34 -10.72 19.01
N TYR A 207 22.34 -11.38 18.41
CA TYR A 207 22.68 -12.79 18.60
C TYR A 207 24.20 -12.94 18.62
N THR A 208 24.74 -13.75 19.53
CA THR A 208 26.18 -14.08 19.51
C THR A 208 26.56 -14.82 18.21
N GLU A 209 27.85 -14.87 17.86
CA GLU A 209 28.30 -15.65 16.70
C GLU A 209 27.87 -17.13 16.81
N ASP A 210 27.78 -17.66 18.03
CA ASP A 210 27.28 -19.00 18.33
C ASP A 210 25.76 -19.12 18.16
N GLU A 211 24.97 -18.14 18.58
CA GLU A 211 23.50 -18.13 18.36
C GLU A 211 23.16 -18.01 16.87
N ILE A 212 23.90 -17.20 16.13
CA ILE A 212 23.81 -17.12 14.66
C ILE A 212 24.17 -18.45 14.02
N ALA A 213 25.26 -19.09 14.47
CA ALA A 213 25.67 -20.39 13.97
C ALA A 213 24.65 -21.48 14.30
N GLN A 214 24.01 -21.45 15.48
CA GLN A 214 22.95 -22.38 15.87
C GLN A 214 21.68 -22.17 15.07
N LEU A 215 21.23 -20.92 14.86
CA LEU A 215 20.07 -20.61 14.03
C LEU A 215 20.30 -21.03 12.56
N ALA A 216 21.49 -20.74 12.02
CA ALA A 216 21.87 -21.16 10.68
C ALA A 216 21.91 -22.68 10.56
N LYS A 217 22.48 -23.38 11.56
CA LYS A 217 22.55 -24.84 11.61
C LYS A 217 21.17 -25.49 11.74
N ALA A 218 20.29 -24.94 12.58
CA ALA A 218 18.93 -25.44 12.77
C ALA A 218 18.05 -25.28 11.53
N ALA A 219 18.39 -24.33 10.65
CA ALA A 219 17.68 -24.08 9.40
C ALA A 219 18.41 -24.65 8.16
N GLU A 220 19.53 -25.37 8.33
CA GLU A 220 20.40 -25.87 7.25
C GLU A 220 20.92 -24.76 6.30
N ILE A 221 21.06 -23.54 6.81
CA ILE A 221 21.40 -22.31 6.09
C ILE A 221 22.92 -22.08 6.11
N LYS A 222 23.54 -21.76 4.96
CA LYS A 222 24.97 -21.38 4.88
C LYS A 222 25.19 -19.89 5.14
N ASN A 223 26.17 -19.54 5.97
CA ASN A 223 26.58 -18.16 6.21
C ASN A 223 27.32 -17.56 5.00
N TRP A 224 27.21 -16.25 4.82
CA TRP A 224 27.96 -15.51 3.81
C TRP A 224 29.42 -15.36 4.26
N ASP A 225 30.36 -15.44 3.32
CA ASP A 225 31.78 -15.36 3.64
C ASP A 225 32.18 -13.89 3.81
N LYS A 226 33.21 -13.58 4.61
CA LYS A 226 33.60 -12.17 4.89
C LYS A 226 33.81 -11.32 3.62
N THR A 227 34.27 -11.94 2.52
CA THR A 227 34.41 -11.26 1.22
C THR A 227 33.06 -10.81 0.67
N ASP A 228 32.10 -11.73 0.55
CA ASP A 228 30.75 -11.45 0.05
C ASP A 228 30.02 -10.47 0.98
N GLN A 229 30.31 -10.56 2.29
CA GLN A 229 29.78 -9.65 3.29
C GLN A 229 30.20 -8.19 3.08
N GLN A 230 31.43 -7.97 2.61
CA GLN A 230 32.05 -6.65 2.49
C GLN A 230 32.20 -6.20 1.03
N LEU A 231 31.58 -6.92 0.09
CA LEU A 231 31.85 -6.81 -1.35
C LEU A 231 31.76 -5.36 -1.86
N PHE A 232 30.73 -4.64 -1.42
CA PHE A 232 30.47 -3.25 -1.80
C PHE A 232 30.93 -2.20 -0.79
N LEU A 233 31.62 -2.58 0.29
CA LEU A 233 32.23 -1.60 1.19
C LEU A 233 33.45 -0.92 0.55
N ASN A 234 34.21 -1.70 -0.23
CA ASN A 234 35.36 -1.24 -1.01
C ASN A 234 35.26 -1.80 -2.45
N PRO A 235 34.28 -1.36 -3.26
CA PRO A 235 33.99 -1.96 -4.56
C PRO A 235 35.16 -1.82 -5.54
N ASN A 236 36.03 -0.83 -5.34
CA ASN A 236 37.21 -0.59 -6.16
C ASN A 236 38.43 -1.44 -5.78
N SER A 237 38.36 -2.23 -4.70
CA SER A 237 39.45 -3.14 -4.35
C SER A 237 39.56 -4.27 -5.38
N GLU A 238 40.79 -4.69 -5.68
CA GLU A 238 41.02 -5.79 -6.64
C GLU A 238 40.29 -7.07 -6.22
N LYS A 239 40.19 -7.32 -4.91
CA LYS A 239 39.43 -8.44 -4.35
C LYS A 239 37.93 -8.35 -4.67
N SER A 240 37.33 -7.17 -4.51
CA SER A 240 35.91 -6.98 -4.82
C SER A 240 35.64 -7.09 -6.32
N LYS A 241 36.47 -6.44 -7.16
CA LYS A 241 36.34 -6.52 -8.63
C LYS A 241 36.46 -7.95 -9.12
N ALA A 242 37.48 -8.69 -8.67
CA ALA A 242 37.69 -10.08 -9.04
C ALA A 242 36.50 -10.96 -8.62
N ARG A 243 35.97 -10.76 -7.41
CA ARG A 243 34.80 -11.51 -6.93
C ARG A 243 33.53 -11.18 -7.71
N ILE A 244 33.30 -9.91 -8.05
CA ILE A 244 32.16 -9.49 -8.88
C ILE A 244 32.27 -10.13 -10.27
N ALA A 245 33.45 -10.06 -10.90
CA ALA A 245 33.70 -10.67 -12.20
C ALA A 245 33.48 -12.19 -12.17
N GLU A 246 34.01 -12.89 -11.15
CA GLU A 246 33.81 -14.32 -10.94
C GLU A 246 32.31 -14.67 -10.83
N LEU A 247 31.55 -13.89 -10.05
CA LEU A 247 30.10 -14.12 -9.89
C LEU A 247 29.35 -13.92 -11.20
N LYS A 248 29.67 -12.84 -11.95
CA LYS A 248 29.06 -12.55 -13.25
C LYS A 248 29.41 -13.59 -14.32
N GLU A 249 30.62 -14.14 -14.30
CA GLU A 249 31.04 -15.19 -15.24
C GLU A 249 30.41 -16.54 -14.88
N LYS A 250 30.57 -16.99 -13.63
CA LYS A 250 30.13 -18.31 -13.18
C LYS A 250 28.60 -18.45 -13.12
N TYR A 251 27.90 -17.36 -12.80
CA TYR A 251 26.44 -17.31 -12.69
C TYR A 251 25.83 -16.41 -13.76
N LYS A 252 26.49 -16.30 -14.92
CA LYS A 252 26.07 -15.41 -16.02
C LYS A 252 24.59 -15.57 -16.38
N ASP A 253 24.11 -16.81 -16.47
CA ASP A 253 22.72 -17.07 -16.85
C ASP A 253 21.72 -16.58 -15.78
N ASP A 254 22.03 -16.76 -14.50
CA ASP A 254 21.20 -16.23 -13.40
C ASP A 254 21.28 -14.69 -13.30
N TYR A 255 22.45 -14.12 -13.58
CA TYR A 255 22.67 -12.67 -13.63
C TYR A 255 21.84 -12.04 -14.75
N ASP A 256 21.98 -12.53 -15.98
CA ASP A 256 21.23 -12.06 -17.14
C ASP A 256 19.73 -12.33 -16.97
N TYR A 257 19.34 -13.47 -16.39
CA TYR A 257 17.94 -13.75 -16.08
C TYR A 257 17.32 -12.70 -15.15
N TYR A 258 18.05 -12.28 -14.10
CA TYR A 258 17.57 -11.23 -13.22
C TYR A 258 17.44 -9.88 -13.94
N LEU A 259 18.44 -9.49 -14.74
CA LEU A 259 18.37 -8.26 -15.54
C LEU A 259 17.19 -8.30 -16.52
N PHE A 260 16.93 -9.46 -17.13
CA PHE A 260 15.81 -9.66 -18.04
C PHE A 260 14.47 -9.45 -17.34
N GLN A 261 14.30 -9.96 -16.12
CA GLN A 261 13.11 -9.70 -15.30
C GLN A 261 12.92 -8.20 -15.05
N GLN A 262 13.99 -7.48 -14.69
CA GLN A 262 13.92 -6.04 -14.43
C GLN A 262 13.61 -5.24 -15.70
N MET A 263 14.15 -5.65 -16.87
CA MET A 263 13.77 -5.06 -18.16
C MET A 263 12.25 -5.16 -18.42
N LEU A 264 11.67 -6.35 -18.22
CA LEU A 264 10.22 -6.54 -18.39
C LEU A 264 9.42 -5.64 -17.44
N LEU A 265 9.86 -5.53 -16.18
CA LEU A 265 9.19 -4.71 -15.17
C LEU A 265 9.27 -3.21 -15.46
N GLU A 266 10.40 -2.73 -15.98
CA GLU A 266 10.54 -1.32 -16.40
C GLU A 266 9.60 -1.00 -17.56
N LYS A 267 9.49 -1.90 -18.54
CA LYS A 267 8.55 -1.77 -19.66
C LYS A 267 7.09 -1.71 -19.18
N GLU A 268 6.70 -2.59 -18.26
CA GLU A 268 5.36 -2.57 -17.67
C GLU A 268 5.11 -1.30 -16.84
N ASN A 269 6.11 -0.79 -16.12
CA ASN A 269 6.00 0.44 -15.36
C ASN A 269 5.81 1.66 -16.27
N GLU A 270 6.57 1.76 -17.37
CA GLU A 270 6.38 2.81 -18.38
C GLU A 270 5.00 2.72 -19.04
N ALA A 271 4.53 1.52 -19.36
CA ALA A 271 3.19 1.30 -19.91
C ALA A 271 2.09 1.73 -18.93
N SER A 272 2.27 1.43 -17.64
CA SER A 272 1.37 1.86 -16.57
C SER A 272 1.29 3.38 -16.43
N ASN A 273 2.41 4.08 -16.54
CA ASN A 273 2.44 5.54 -16.49
C ASN A 273 1.66 6.15 -17.66
N LYS A 274 1.87 5.66 -18.88
CA LYS A 274 1.10 6.08 -20.07
C LYS A 274 -0.39 5.76 -19.94
N LEU A 275 -0.72 4.61 -19.35
CA LEU A 275 -2.11 4.24 -19.11
C LEU A 275 -2.79 5.14 -18.07
N SER A 276 -2.07 5.56 -17.04
CA SER A 276 -2.56 6.49 -16.03
C SER A 276 -2.98 7.82 -16.67
N GLU A 277 -2.18 8.33 -17.60
CA GLU A 277 -2.49 9.53 -18.39
C GLU A 277 -3.73 9.33 -19.27
N LYS A 278 -3.82 8.18 -19.97
CA LYS A 278 -4.93 7.88 -20.88
C LYS A 278 -6.26 7.69 -20.15
N THR A 279 -6.25 7.02 -19.00
CA THR A 279 -7.48 6.64 -18.28
C THR A 279 -7.94 7.70 -17.29
N GLY A 280 -7.01 8.49 -16.77
CA GLY A 280 -7.22 9.45 -15.69
C GLY A 280 -7.13 8.82 -14.29
N ILE A 281 -6.84 7.51 -14.18
CA ILE A 281 -6.59 6.83 -12.91
C ILE A 281 -5.09 6.83 -12.65
N LYS A 282 -4.63 7.58 -11.66
CA LYS A 282 -3.20 7.69 -11.34
C LYS A 282 -2.75 6.60 -10.37
N ILE A 283 -1.62 5.95 -10.66
CA ILE A 283 -0.99 5.02 -9.72
C ILE A 283 -0.20 5.79 -8.66
N ILE A 284 -0.49 5.51 -7.40
CA ILE A 284 0.18 6.06 -6.22
C ILE A 284 1.05 4.94 -5.62
N GLY A 285 2.33 5.23 -5.44
CA GLY A 285 3.26 4.28 -4.83
C GLY A 285 3.18 4.26 -3.31
N ASP A 286 3.80 3.27 -2.69
CA ASP A 286 4.03 3.21 -1.25
C ASP A 286 5.51 2.98 -0.96
N SER A 287 6.12 3.95 -0.27
CA SER A 287 7.54 3.99 0.06
C SER A 287 7.74 3.67 1.54
N PRO A 288 8.30 2.50 1.89
CA PRO A 288 8.64 2.17 3.26
C PRO A 288 9.69 3.11 3.85
N VAL A 289 9.58 3.36 5.16
CA VAL A 289 10.61 4.09 5.93
C VAL A 289 11.92 3.31 5.99
N ALA A 290 11.83 1.98 5.98
CA ALA A 290 12.96 1.09 6.15
C ALA A 290 13.87 1.07 4.90
N PRO A 291 15.19 0.95 5.09
CA PRO A 291 16.11 0.57 4.03
C PRO A 291 15.91 -0.88 3.62
N THR A 292 16.31 -1.21 2.40
CA THR A 292 16.20 -2.56 1.85
C THR A 292 17.35 -3.45 2.31
N ALA A 293 17.26 -4.75 2.07
CA ALA A 293 18.37 -5.65 2.36
C ALA A 293 19.62 -5.32 1.51
N VAL A 294 19.43 -5.00 0.22
CA VAL A 294 20.53 -4.59 -0.68
C VAL A 294 21.09 -3.23 -0.26
N GLU A 295 20.24 -2.25 0.01
CA GLU A 295 20.66 -0.92 0.47
C GLU A 295 21.46 -1.03 1.77
N SER A 296 20.99 -1.87 2.70
CA SER A 296 21.66 -2.12 3.97
C SER A 296 23.00 -2.86 3.78
N TRP A 297 23.09 -3.78 2.84
CA TRP A 297 24.31 -4.54 2.52
C TRP A 297 25.37 -3.69 1.83
N VAL A 298 24.98 -2.86 0.86
CA VAL A 298 25.89 -2.01 0.10
C VAL A 298 26.39 -0.86 0.95
N ASN A 299 25.51 -0.29 1.80
CA ASN A 299 25.78 0.96 2.49
C ASN A 299 26.04 0.81 3.99
N GLN A 300 26.57 -0.33 4.46
CA GLN A 300 26.66 -0.64 5.91
C GLN A 300 27.32 0.48 6.74
N LYS A 301 28.33 1.16 6.18
CA LYS A 301 29.06 2.27 6.82
C LYS A 301 28.22 3.55 7.05
N LEU A 302 27.02 3.63 6.48
CA LEU A 302 26.13 4.78 6.53
C LEU A 302 25.02 4.63 7.57
N PHE A 303 24.91 3.48 8.23
CA PHE A 303 23.89 3.21 9.24
C PHE A 303 24.44 3.28 10.66
N LEU A 304 23.55 3.53 11.62
CA LEU A 304 23.87 3.45 13.05
C LEU A 304 24.22 2.00 13.43
N LYS A 305 25.45 1.81 13.93
CA LYS A 305 25.93 0.48 14.36
C LYS A 305 25.11 -0.06 15.54
N GLY A 306 24.65 -1.31 15.44
CA GLY A 306 23.92 -2.02 16.50
C GLY A 306 22.57 -1.42 16.88
N LYS A 307 21.98 -0.62 16.00
CA LYS A 307 20.72 0.07 16.22
C LYS A 307 19.76 -0.19 15.07
N SER A 308 18.48 -0.34 15.38
CA SER A 308 17.41 -0.49 14.40
C SER A 308 16.25 0.45 14.68
N ILE A 309 15.53 0.82 13.62
CA ILE A 309 14.26 1.54 13.74
C ILE A 309 13.15 0.60 14.21
N GLY A 310 12.25 1.14 15.02
CA GLY A 310 11.05 0.47 15.50
C GLY A 310 9.95 1.45 15.87
N CYS A 311 8.94 0.96 16.56
CA CYS A 311 7.85 1.77 17.10
C CYS A 311 7.82 1.63 18.64
N PRO A 312 7.65 2.70 19.41
CA PRO A 312 7.40 2.59 20.84
C PRO A 312 6.10 1.81 21.13
N PRO A 313 5.82 1.44 22.39
CA PRO A 313 4.50 0.94 22.76
C PRO A 313 3.38 1.86 22.29
N ASP A 314 2.39 1.28 21.61
CA ASP A 314 1.25 2.00 21.02
C ASP A 314 -0.04 1.17 21.13
N TYR A 315 -1.10 1.63 20.44
CA TYR A 315 -2.40 0.95 20.41
C TYR A 315 -2.32 -0.47 19.83
N PHE A 316 -1.41 -0.72 18.90
CA PHE A 316 -1.25 -2.02 18.22
C PHE A 316 -0.35 -2.97 18.99
N SER A 317 0.66 -2.46 19.70
CA SER A 317 1.60 -3.26 20.48
C SER A 317 1.93 -2.64 21.83
N LYS A 318 1.49 -3.31 22.91
CA LYS A 318 1.81 -2.94 24.30
C LYS A 318 3.31 -2.96 24.61
N THR A 319 4.11 -3.68 23.83
CA THR A 319 5.57 -3.78 24.03
C THR A 319 6.35 -3.05 22.94
N GLY A 320 5.66 -2.30 22.09
CA GLY A 320 6.23 -1.69 20.88
C GLY A 320 6.62 -2.72 19.83
N GLN A 321 7.21 -2.26 18.74
CA GLN A 321 7.55 -3.08 17.58
C GLN A 321 9.03 -2.99 17.25
N ARG A 322 9.66 -4.14 17.02
CA ARG A 322 11.08 -4.27 16.66
C ARG A 322 11.19 -4.73 15.21
N TRP A 323 11.28 -3.78 14.27
CA TRP A 323 11.22 -4.10 12.84
C TRP A 323 12.53 -4.69 12.29
N GLY A 324 13.67 -4.43 12.95
CA GLY A 324 14.95 -5.04 12.61
C GLY A 324 15.65 -4.44 11.38
N PHE A 325 15.23 -3.25 10.97
CA PHE A 325 15.87 -2.50 9.89
C PHE A 325 16.86 -1.47 10.47
N PRO A 326 18.07 -1.32 9.89
CA PRO A 326 19.00 -0.29 10.33
C PRO A 326 18.43 1.11 10.04
N TYR A 327 18.97 2.12 10.72
CA TYR A 327 18.63 3.52 10.46
C TYR A 327 19.87 4.29 10.02
N TYR A 328 19.74 5.15 9.03
CA TYR A 328 20.84 5.95 8.53
C TYR A 328 21.42 6.83 9.65
N ASP A 329 22.74 6.88 9.75
CA ASP A 329 23.41 7.77 10.68
C ASP A 329 23.09 9.23 10.31
N PRO A 330 22.45 10.01 11.20
CA PRO A 330 22.08 11.40 10.91
C PRO A 330 23.24 12.28 10.45
N GLU A 331 24.47 12.00 10.90
CA GLU A 331 25.69 12.73 10.47
C GLU A 331 26.14 12.36 9.04
N LYS A 332 25.61 11.28 8.48
CA LYS A 332 25.86 10.86 7.09
C LYS A 332 24.77 11.35 6.13
N ILE A 333 23.62 11.79 6.65
CA ILE A 333 22.51 12.33 5.83
C ILE A 333 22.85 13.76 5.38
N PHE A 334 23.32 14.62 6.29
CA PHE A 334 23.68 16.00 6.01
C PHE A 334 25.11 16.30 6.48
N ASN A 335 25.88 16.99 5.64
CA ASN A 335 27.18 17.54 6.01
C ASN A 335 27.00 18.72 6.99
N LYS A 336 28.09 19.16 7.64
CA LYS A 336 28.05 20.28 8.60
C LYS A 336 27.57 21.61 7.99
N ASP A 337 27.78 21.80 6.69
CA ASP A 337 27.31 22.97 5.93
C ASP A 337 25.82 22.86 5.51
N GLY A 338 25.17 21.75 5.83
CA GLY A 338 23.77 21.49 5.50
C GLY A 338 23.52 20.94 4.09
N SER A 339 24.57 20.67 3.30
CA SER A 339 24.49 19.93 2.03
C SER A 339 24.25 18.44 2.26
N LEU A 340 23.85 17.70 1.22
CA LEU A 340 23.62 16.26 1.32
C LEU A 340 24.93 15.50 1.51
N GLY A 341 24.99 14.72 2.58
CA GLY A 341 26.02 13.71 2.80
C GLY A 341 25.77 12.46 1.94
N GLU A 342 26.62 11.44 2.08
CA GLU A 342 26.54 10.21 1.29
C GLU A 342 25.18 9.49 1.46
N ALA A 343 24.66 9.39 2.69
CA ALA A 343 23.34 8.82 2.94
C ALA A 343 22.20 9.69 2.39
N GLY A 344 22.34 11.02 2.46
CA GLY A 344 21.34 11.95 1.95
C GLY A 344 21.19 11.86 0.43
N LYS A 345 22.27 11.62 -0.30
CA LYS A 345 22.25 11.38 -1.75
C LYS A 345 21.57 10.08 -2.13
N ILE A 346 21.78 9.01 -1.35
CA ILE A 346 21.08 7.73 -1.57
C ILE A 346 19.59 7.88 -1.30
N MET A 347 19.20 8.55 -0.21
CA MET A 347 17.79 8.88 0.05
C MET A 347 17.18 9.72 -1.07
N GLN A 348 17.91 10.71 -1.59
CA GLN A 348 17.46 11.53 -2.72
C GLN A 348 17.19 10.66 -3.95
N GLN A 349 18.15 9.82 -4.34
CA GLN A 349 17.98 8.89 -5.45
C GLN A 349 16.76 7.98 -5.25
N LYS A 350 16.61 7.37 -4.06
CA LYS A 350 15.45 6.54 -3.71
C LYS A 350 14.13 7.28 -3.99
N TYR A 351 13.97 8.50 -3.45
CA TYR A 351 12.71 9.23 -3.62
C TYR A 351 12.49 9.72 -5.05
N GLU A 352 13.55 10.10 -5.78
CA GLU A 352 13.44 10.41 -7.21
C GLU A 352 12.96 9.20 -8.02
N GLU A 353 13.49 8.00 -7.78
CA GLU A 353 13.06 6.76 -8.43
C GLU A 353 11.59 6.41 -8.12
N TYR A 354 11.17 6.62 -6.87
CA TYR A 354 9.76 6.49 -6.48
C TYR A 354 8.88 7.48 -7.24
N PHE A 355 9.18 8.77 -7.24
CA PHE A 355 8.35 9.76 -7.94
C PHE A 355 8.36 9.60 -9.46
N ALA A 356 9.46 9.11 -10.05
CA ALA A 356 9.51 8.74 -11.46
C ALA A 356 8.59 7.54 -11.78
N SER A 357 8.47 6.59 -10.85
CA SER A 357 7.65 5.39 -11.02
C SER A 357 6.16 5.63 -10.82
N PHE A 358 5.76 6.68 -10.09
CA PHE A 358 4.38 6.84 -9.62
C PHE A 358 3.82 8.25 -9.91
N PRO A 359 3.14 8.43 -11.08
CA PRO A 359 2.61 9.73 -11.49
C PRO A 359 1.45 10.24 -10.62
N GLY A 360 0.88 9.38 -9.76
CA GLY A 360 -0.11 9.76 -8.73
C GLY A 360 0.50 10.25 -7.42
N GLY A 361 1.82 10.21 -7.29
CA GLY A 361 2.53 10.49 -6.04
C GLY A 361 2.84 9.24 -5.22
N ILE A 362 3.22 9.45 -3.97
CA ILE A 362 3.58 8.35 -3.07
C ILE A 362 2.99 8.54 -1.67
N ARG A 363 2.59 7.42 -1.07
CA ARG A 363 2.50 7.27 0.38
C ARG A 363 3.90 7.04 0.93
N ILE A 364 4.26 7.77 1.96
CA ILE A 364 5.45 7.55 2.76
C ILE A 364 5.00 6.88 4.04
N ASP A 365 5.33 5.61 4.16
CA ASP A 365 5.13 4.81 5.35
C ASP A 365 5.90 5.42 6.54
N HIS A 366 5.27 5.42 7.71
CA HIS A 366 5.86 5.83 8.97
C HIS A 366 6.69 7.13 8.88
N ILE A 367 6.04 8.24 8.47
CA ILE A 367 6.71 9.55 8.30
C ILE A 367 7.42 10.01 9.57
N ILE A 368 6.91 9.58 10.73
CA ILE A 368 7.47 9.81 12.05
C ILE A 368 8.93 9.32 12.11
N GLY A 369 9.27 8.23 11.42
CA GLY A 369 10.63 7.71 11.31
C GLY A 369 11.59 8.56 10.49
N LEU A 370 11.09 9.49 9.68
CA LEU A 370 11.92 10.48 8.97
C LEU A 370 12.03 11.80 9.73
N ILE A 371 11.00 12.14 10.52
CA ILE A 371 10.98 13.39 11.28
C ILE A 371 11.66 13.22 12.64
N ASP A 372 11.33 12.19 13.42
CA ASP A 372 11.88 11.93 14.76
C ASP A 372 11.78 10.44 15.13
N PRO A 373 12.69 9.62 14.59
CA PRO A 373 12.61 8.15 14.63
C PRO A 373 12.82 7.61 16.03
N PHE A 374 12.09 6.53 16.33
CA PHE A 374 12.32 5.71 17.50
C PHE A 374 13.28 4.56 17.16
N ILE A 375 14.39 4.49 17.89
CA ILE A 375 15.47 3.55 17.64
C ILE A 375 15.66 2.66 18.87
N TYR A 376 15.99 1.38 18.68
CA TYR A 376 16.34 0.46 19.75
C TYR A 376 17.70 -0.22 19.53
N THR A 377 18.25 -0.77 20.61
CA THR A 377 19.51 -1.51 20.61
C THR A 377 19.26 -2.96 20.24
N ASN A 378 19.98 -3.41 19.22
CA ASN A 378 19.84 -4.73 18.65
C ASN A 378 20.03 -5.84 19.72
N SER A 379 21.14 -5.82 20.45
CA SER A 379 21.48 -6.82 21.47
C SER A 379 20.50 -7.04 22.61
N SER A 380 19.54 -6.14 22.80
CA SER A 380 18.54 -6.30 23.85
C SER A 380 17.39 -7.16 23.35
N LYS A 381 16.93 -8.15 24.13
CA LYS A 381 15.73 -8.95 23.78
C LYS A 381 14.41 -8.18 23.91
N LYS A 382 14.40 -7.07 24.66
CA LYS A 382 13.22 -6.21 24.90
C LYS A 382 13.61 -4.73 24.78
N MET A 383 12.64 -3.90 24.41
CA MET A 383 12.79 -2.44 24.42
C MET A 383 12.52 -1.89 25.82
N THR A 384 13.39 -1.02 26.30
CA THR A 384 13.31 -0.31 27.58
C THR A 384 13.72 1.14 27.36
N ALA A 385 13.42 2.02 28.31
CA ALA A 385 13.85 3.43 28.25
C ALA A 385 15.39 3.59 28.18
N SER A 386 16.17 2.62 28.64
CA SER A 386 17.63 2.68 28.62
C SER A 386 18.25 2.21 27.30
N ASN A 387 17.54 1.40 26.51
CA ASN A 387 18.07 0.80 25.28
C ASN A 387 17.30 1.21 24.02
N SER A 388 16.25 2.02 24.16
CA SER A 388 15.40 2.50 23.07
C SER A 388 14.88 3.91 23.34
N GLY A 389 14.62 4.67 22.28
CA GLY A 389 14.15 6.05 22.39
C GLY A 389 14.19 6.82 21.07
N ARG A 390 13.64 8.03 21.08
CA ARG A 390 13.66 8.94 19.92
C ARG A 390 15.00 9.65 19.81
N ILE A 391 15.65 9.68 18.64
CA ILE A 391 17.03 10.19 18.58
C ILE A 391 17.14 11.72 18.42
N TYR A 392 16.11 12.38 17.88
CA TYR A 392 16.16 13.82 17.59
C TYR A 392 15.51 14.68 18.67
N SER A 393 14.52 14.15 19.40
CA SER A 393 13.84 14.89 20.48
C SER A 393 14.38 14.65 21.89
N ILE A 394 15.33 13.72 22.09
CA ILE A 394 15.97 13.55 23.40
C ILE A 394 16.82 14.79 23.74
N PHE A 395 16.49 15.41 24.88
CA PHE A 395 17.04 16.70 25.29
C PHE A 395 18.58 16.74 25.44
N SER A 396 19.20 15.63 25.82
CA SER A 396 20.65 15.45 25.94
C SER A 396 21.24 14.55 24.83
N GLY A 397 20.45 14.27 23.79
CA GLY A 397 20.82 13.33 22.73
C GLY A 397 21.83 13.91 21.75
N LYS A 398 22.78 13.09 21.29
CA LYS A 398 23.81 13.47 20.30
C LYS A 398 23.21 14.14 19.06
N TYR A 399 22.07 13.65 18.58
CA TYR A 399 21.43 14.09 17.33
C TYR A 399 20.30 15.10 17.53
N LYS A 400 20.19 15.72 18.71
CA LYS A 400 19.11 16.62 19.06
C LYS A 400 18.89 17.70 18.00
N LYS A 401 17.64 17.87 17.58
CA LYS A 401 17.22 18.95 16.68
C LYS A 401 16.67 20.12 17.49
N LYS A 402 17.03 21.34 17.10
CA LYS A 402 16.77 22.56 17.89
C LYS A 402 15.45 23.24 17.55
N ASN A 403 14.97 23.08 16.32
CA ASN A 403 13.77 23.75 15.82
C ASN A 403 13.11 22.92 14.71
N ASP A 404 11.90 23.32 14.31
CA ASP A 404 11.10 22.59 13.32
C ASP A 404 11.73 22.58 11.92
N ASP A 405 12.59 23.53 11.56
CA ASP A 405 13.33 23.49 10.29
C ASP A 405 14.36 22.36 10.27
N GLU A 406 15.04 22.14 11.39
CA GLU A 406 16.00 21.05 11.50
C GLU A 406 15.33 19.67 11.42
N TYR A 407 14.15 19.52 12.03
CA TYR A 407 13.30 18.32 11.90
C TYR A 407 12.77 18.13 10.48
N ALA A 408 12.49 19.22 9.76
CA ALA A 408 11.94 19.19 8.42
C ALA A 408 12.97 18.89 7.31
N ASN A 409 14.28 18.89 7.60
CA ASN A 409 15.35 18.84 6.59
C ASN A 409 15.23 17.68 5.59
N ILE A 410 14.89 16.46 6.03
CA ILE A 410 14.70 15.33 5.10
C ILE A 410 13.56 15.63 4.12
N LEU A 411 12.46 16.21 4.60
CA LEU A 411 11.32 16.55 3.75
C LEU A 411 11.65 17.71 2.80
N THR A 412 12.26 18.78 3.31
CA THR A 412 12.48 20.03 2.56
C THR A 412 13.67 19.97 1.60
N LYS A 413 14.69 19.15 1.89
CA LYS A 413 15.91 19.05 1.08
C LYS A 413 15.98 17.79 0.21
N ILE A 414 15.19 16.76 0.50
CA ILE A 414 15.25 15.48 -0.21
C ILE A 414 13.90 15.18 -0.88
N ILE A 415 12.86 14.94 -0.08
CA ILE A 415 11.59 14.37 -0.59
C ILE A 415 10.80 15.36 -1.44
N ILE A 416 10.53 16.57 -0.94
CA ILE A 416 9.76 17.58 -1.67
C ILE A 416 10.50 18.02 -2.96
N PRO A 417 11.83 18.25 -2.95
CA PRO A 417 12.58 18.49 -4.17
C PRO A 417 12.51 17.32 -5.17
N ALA A 418 12.57 16.06 -4.71
CA ALA A 418 12.43 14.89 -5.58
C ALA A 418 11.05 14.86 -6.26
N ALA A 419 9.96 15.13 -5.53
CA ALA A 419 8.62 15.25 -6.12
C ALA A 419 8.58 16.33 -7.20
N LYS A 420 9.12 17.53 -6.91
CA LYS A 420 9.16 18.65 -7.84
C LYS A 420 9.95 18.35 -9.12
N LYS A 421 11.07 17.63 -9.00
CA LYS A 421 11.89 17.19 -10.14
C LYS A 421 11.09 16.36 -11.14
N HIS A 422 10.11 15.60 -10.66
CA HIS A 422 9.22 14.78 -11.47
C HIS A 422 7.84 15.40 -11.71
N GLY A 423 7.73 16.73 -11.59
CA GLY A 423 6.51 17.48 -11.93
C GLY A 423 5.37 17.35 -10.92
N LEU A 424 5.64 16.82 -9.72
CA LEU A 424 4.65 16.64 -8.66
C LEU A 424 4.76 17.73 -7.58
N SER A 425 3.62 18.13 -7.04
CA SER A 425 3.55 19.00 -5.88
C SER A 425 3.62 18.19 -4.58
N LYS A 426 3.71 18.89 -3.44
CA LYS A 426 3.62 18.27 -2.12
C LYS A 426 2.28 17.58 -1.85
N ASP A 427 1.22 17.89 -2.61
CA ASP A 427 -0.10 17.27 -2.47
C ASP A 427 -0.12 15.82 -2.98
N ALA A 428 0.90 15.46 -3.77
CA ALA A 428 1.18 14.08 -4.19
C ALA A 428 1.88 13.25 -3.10
N ILE A 429 2.20 13.85 -1.95
CA ILE A 429 2.85 13.17 -0.82
C ILE A 429 1.82 12.89 0.27
N ILE A 430 1.52 11.62 0.48
CA ILE A 430 0.69 11.15 1.58
C ILE A 430 1.62 10.68 2.70
N CYS A 431 1.51 11.23 3.89
CA CYS A 431 2.32 10.81 5.02
C CYS A 431 1.50 9.92 5.94
N GLU A 432 1.93 8.68 6.10
CA GLU A 432 1.43 7.80 7.15
C GLU A 432 1.95 8.31 8.50
N ASP A 433 1.08 8.99 9.24
CA ASP A 433 1.37 9.62 10.52
C ASP A 433 0.56 9.00 11.68
N LEU A 434 0.24 7.71 11.61
CA LEU A 434 -0.49 6.98 12.65
C LEU A 434 0.47 6.45 13.74
N GLY A 435 -0.10 5.93 14.83
CA GLY A 435 0.66 5.46 15.99
C GLY A 435 1.02 6.59 16.97
N ASP A 436 2.22 6.54 17.54
CA ASP A 436 2.72 7.53 18.52
C ASP A 436 3.12 8.85 17.82
N ARG A 437 2.12 9.67 17.49
CA ARG A 437 2.32 11.02 16.94
C ARG A 437 2.97 11.91 18.00
N ASN A 438 4.19 12.36 17.71
CA ASN A 438 4.91 13.29 18.57
C ASN A 438 4.77 14.75 18.09
N LEU A 439 5.02 15.67 19.02
CA LEU A 439 4.92 17.11 18.74
C LEU A 439 5.81 17.60 17.58
N PRO A 440 7.08 17.14 17.42
CA PRO A 440 7.88 17.53 16.25
C PRO A 440 7.22 17.15 14.92
N THR A 441 6.68 15.93 14.80
CA THR A 441 5.99 15.47 13.58
C THR A 441 4.78 16.33 13.30
N GLU A 442 3.92 16.57 14.29
CA GLU A 442 2.72 17.40 14.12
C GLU A 442 3.05 18.81 13.65
N ARG A 443 4.07 19.45 14.26
CA ARG A 443 4.48 20.81 13.89
C ARG A 443 5.09 20.87 12.49
N VAL A 444 5.95 19.92 12.12
CA VAL A 444 6.55 19.86 10.78
C VAL A 444 5.47 19.62 9.72
N MET A 445 4.60 18.63 9.93
CA MET A 445 3.51 18.32 9.01
C MET A 445 2.59 19.53 8.79
N LYS A 446 2.22 20.23 9.86
CA LYS A 446 1.43 21.47 9.80
C LYS A 446 2.18 22.59 9.09
N LYS A 447 3.46 22.82 9.44
CA LYS A 447 4.31 23.87 8.85
C LYS A 447 4.47 23.69 7.35
N LEU A 448 4.67 22.46 6.88
CA LEU A 448 4.85 22.15 5.47
C LEU A 448 3.50 22.00 4.73
N GLY A 449 2.40 21.85 5.46
CA GLY A 449 1.08 21.60 4.89
C GLY A 449 1.03 20.26 4.13
N LEU A 450 1.66 19.23 4.68
CA LEU A 450 1.66 17.88 4.13
C LEU A 450 0.42 17.10 4.59
N SER A 451 -0.04 16.17 3.75
CA SER A 451 -1.19 15.32 4.06
C SER A 451 -0.84 14.28 5.11
N GLY A 452 -1.54 14.28 6.25
CA GLY A 452 -1.59 13.14 7.16
C GLY A 452 -2.77 12.20 6.83
N ILE A 453 -3.02 11.23 7.70
CA ILE A 453 -4.10 10.25 7.58
C ILE A 453 -5.08 10.36 8.75
N SER A 454 -6.37 10.45 8.43
CA SER A 454 -7.48 10.38 9.37
C SER A 454 -8.24 9.05 9.19
N VAL A 455 -8.16 8.15 10.17
CA VAL A 455 -8.77 6.81 10.12
C VAL A 455 -10.02 6.76 11.02
N THR A 456 -11.20 6.60 10.44
CA THR A 456 -12.45 6.63 11.23
C THR A 456 -12.64 5.36 12.08
N GLN A 457 -12.07 4.21 11.69
CA GLN A 457 -12.04 3.01 12.55
C GLN A 457 -11.23 3.22 13.84
N PHE A 458 -10.32 4.19 13.90
CA PHE A 458 -9.55 4.56 15.11
C PHE A 458 -10.19 5.72 15.89
N ASP A 459 -11.52 5.84 15.83
CA ASP A 459 -12.33 6.84 16.54
C ASP A 459 -12.04 8.30 16.18
N HIS A 460 -11.37 8.54 15.05
CA HIS A 460 -11.27 9.87 14.48
C HIS A 460 -12.66 10.31 13.96
N ARG A 461 -13.18 11.41 14.48
CA ARG A 461 -14.45 12.01 14.03
C ARG A 461 -14.23 12.71 12.69
N GLY A 462 -14.98 12.34 11.65
CA GLY A 462 -14.80 12.86 10.30
C GLY A 462 -14.92 14.38 10.20
N ALA A 463 -15.85 15.00 10.93
CA ALA A 463 -15.99 16.46 10.96
C ALA A 463 -14.77 17.20 11.55
N LYS A 464 -13.79 16.49 12.13
CA LYS A 464 -12.52 17.04 12.64
C LYS A 464 -11.32 16.69 11.79
N ALA A 465 -11.48 15.94 10.70
CA ALA A 465 -10.41 15.65 9.76
C ALA A 465 -9.95 16.96 9.09
N PRO A 466 -8.65 17.34 9.17
CA PRO A 466 -8.13 18.52 8.49
C PRO A 466 -8.29 18.43 6.97
N GLU A 467 -8.53 19.54 6.29
CA GLU A 467 -8.67 19.55 4.81
C GLU A 467 -7.47 18.93 4.09
N ARG A 468 -6.26 19.15 4.63
CA ARG A 468 -5.00 18.63 4.06
C ARG A 468 -4.85 17.12 4.18
N ASN A 469 -5.54 16.49 5.14
CA ASN A 469 -5.43 15.06 5.37
C ASN A 469 -6.28 14.32 4.34
N LEU A 470 -5.90 13.08 4.08
CA LEU A 470 -6.85 12.11 3.56
C LEU A 470 -7.68 11.51 4.70
N ILE A 471 -8.88 11.04 4.37
CA ILE A 471 -9.75 10.32 5.30
C ILE A 471 -10.08 8.93 4.75
N MET A 472 -10.11 7.93 5.62
CA MET A 472 -10.42 6.54 5.27
C MET A 472 -11.14 5.80 6.41
N PRO A 473 -11.91 4.73 6.12
CA PRO A 473 -12.35 3.78 7.13
C PRO A 473 -11.14 3.12 7.80
N GLY A 474 -10.26 2.54 6.99
CA GLY A 474 -9.05 1.83 7.37
C GLY A 474 -8.18 1.46 6.16
N SER A 475 -7.17 0.64 6.43
CA SER A 475 -6.10 0.27 5.50
C SER A 475 -5.83 -1.24 5.55
N HIS A 476 -4.78 -1.68 4.85
CA HIS A 476 -4.34 -3.07 4.84
C HIS A 476 -3.95 -3.61 6.23
N ASP A 477 -3.53 -2.75 7.17
CA ASP A 477 -2.99 -3.15 8.48
C ASP A 477 -4.03 -3.30 9.61
N ASN A 478 -5.32 -3.11 9.31
CA ASN A 478 -6.36 -3.26 10.31
C ASN A 478 -7.48 -4.19 9.83
N GLN A 479 -8.34 -4.56 10.79
CA GLN A 479 -9.49 -5.40 10.47
C GLN A 479 -10.39 -4.76 9.41
N SER A 480 -11.02 -5.59 8.57
CA SER A 480 -11.93 -5.07 7.54
C SER A 480 -13.06 -4.27 8.18
N PHE A 481 -13.63 -3.34 7.41
CA PHE A 481 -14.69 -2.48 7.91
C PHE A 481 -15.93 -3.26 8.37
N LEU A 482 -16.29 -4.35 7.70
CA LEU A 482 -17.42 -5.17 8.14
C LEU A 482 -17.13 -5.97 9.42
N GLU A 483 -15.93 -6.56 9.56
CA GLU A 483 -15.53 -7.18 10.84
C GLU A 483 -15.55 -6.16 11.98
N PHE A 484 -15.12 -4.91 11.71
CA PHE A 484 -15.24 -3.79 12.64
C PHE A 484 -16.67 -3.44 13.03
N VAL A 485 -17.59 -3.41 12.06
CA VAL A 485 -19.01 -3.15 12.35
C VAL A 485 -19.57 -4.26 13.23
N GLU A 486 -19.27 -5.53 12.93
CA GLU A 486 -19.70 -6.66 13.74
C GLU A 486 -19.19 -6.56 15.19
N ASP A 487 -17.89 -6.30 15.37
CA ASP A 487 -17.28 -6.14 16.69
C ASP A 487 -17.84 -4.93 17.47
N LEU A 488 -18.10 -3.81 16.79
CA LEU A 488 -18.60 -2.59 17.41
C LEU A 488 -20.04 -2.76 17.91
N PHE A 489 -20.87 -3.50 17.18
CA PHE A 489 -22.25 -3.81 17.59
C PHE A 489 -22.32 -4.92 18.65
N ASN A 490 -21.27 -5.75 18.76
CA ASN A 490 -21.18 -6.83 19.74
C ASN A 490 -20.37 -6.44 20.99
N PHE A 491 -20.89 -5.52 21.79
CA PHE A 491 -20.23 -5.05 23.02
C PHE A 491 -20.55 -5.90 24.26
N GLY A 492 -21.59 -6.73 24.26
CA GLY A 492 -21.99 -7.53 25.43
C GLY A 492 -22.10 -6.70 26.72
N ASN A 493 -21.34 -7.07 27.75
CA ASN A 493 -21.25 -6.34 29.03
C ASN A 493 -20.02 -5.40 29.12
N ASP A 494 -19.24 -5.26 28.05
CA ASP A 494 -18.05 -4.40 28.00
C ASP A 494 -18.46 -2.91 27.96
N LYS A 495 -18.20 -2.19 29.06
CA LYS A 495 -18.59 -0.79 29.23
C LYS A 495 -17.84 0.14 28.27
N ASP A 496 -16.58 -0.17 27.96
CA ASP A 496 -15.74 0.67 27.10
C ASP A 496 -16.17 0.53 25.64
N LYS A 497 -16.42 -0.70 25.18
CA LYS A 497 -17.01 -0.94 23.85
C LYS A 497 -18.38 -0.29 23.71
N LYS A 498 -19.24 -0.38 24.73
CA LYS A 498 -20.55 0.29 24.73
C LYS A 498 -20.41 1.81 24.65
N ALA A 499 -19.51 2.42 25.44
CA ALA A 499 -19.26 3.85 25.41
C ALA A 499 -18.76 4.31 24.03
N ARG A 500 -17.84 3.54 23.43
CA ARG A 500 -17.33 3.75 22.08
C ARG A 500 -18.44 3.70 21.03
N PHE A 501 -19.29 2.66 21.04
CA PHE A 501 -20.45 2.54 20.15
C PHE A 501 -21.40 3.73 20.27
N LEU A 502 -21.78 4.12 21.50
CA LEU A 502 -22.70 5.22 21.75
C LEU A 502 -22.14 6.56 21.25
N LYS A 503 -20.84 6.80 21.44
CA LYS A 503 -20.12 7.99 20.98
C LYS A 503 -20.03 8.02 19.45
N LYS A 504 -19.60 6.92 18.82
CA LYS A 504 -19.43 6.84 17.37
C LYS A 504 -20.76 7.03 16.63
N THR A 505 -21.82 6.34 17.07
CA THR A 505 -23.16 6.49 16.47
C THR A 505 -23.73 7.91 16.62
N LYS A 506 -23.49 8.55 17.77
CA LYS A 506 -23.87 9.95 18.00
C LYS A 506 -23.15 10.90 17.03
N TYR A 507 -21.84 10.78 16.90
CA TYR A 507 -21.08 11.64 15.99
C TYR A 507 -21.46 11.42 14.53
N LEU A 508 -21.67 10.17 14.10
CA LEU A 508 -22.16 9.89 12.75
C LEU A 508 -23.49 10.58 12.48
N ALA A 509 -24.48 10.44 13.37
CA ALA A 509 -25.77 11.10 13.19
C ALA A 509 -25.66 12.63 13.11
N GLU A 510 -24.83 13.24 13.96
CA GLU A 510 -24.57 14.69 13.93
C GLU A 510 -23.84 15.16 12.66
N ASP A 511 -22.88 14.36 12.18
CA ASP A 511 -21.97 14.74 11.09
C ASP A 511 -22.51 14.39 9.69
N THR A 512 -23.64 13.68 9.61
CA THR A 512 -24.26 13.23 8.34
C THR A 512 -25.73 13.61 8.19
N ALA A 513 -26.37 14.16 9.22
CA ALA A 513 -27.73 14.69 9.09
C ALA A 513 -27.77 15.92 8.14
N PRO A 514 -28.86 16.12 7.38
CA PRO A 514 -29.02 17.30 6.52
C PRO A 514 -28.85 18.62 7.28
N LYS A 515 -28.34 19.65 6.58
CA LYS A 515 -28.13 20.97 7.18
C LYS A 515 -29.47 21.57 7.64
N GLY A 516 -29.56 21.87 8.92
CA GLY A 516 -30.78 22.44 9.50
C GLY A 516 -31.87 21.42 9.85
N ALA A 517 -31.56 20.11 9.82
CA ALA A 517 -32.46 19.07 10.30
C ALA A 517 -32.94 19.35 11.73
N ALA A 518 -34.22 19.07 12.00
CA ALA A 518 -34.81 19.28 13.31
C ALA A 518 -34.20 18.31 14.34
N LYS A 519 -34.15 18.73 15.61
CA LYS A 519 -33.59 17.90 16.69
C LYS A 519 -34.22 16.51 16.79
N GLU A 520 -35.53 16.40 16.54
CA GLU A 520 -36.24 15.12 16.58
C GLU A 520 -35.90 14.21 15.39
N GLU A 521 -35.64 14.78 14.21
CA GLU A 521 -35.17 14.03 13.03
C GLU A 521 -33.79 13.44 13.29
N VAL A 522 -32.86 14.22 13.85
CA VAL A 522 -31.52 13.75 14.21
C VAL A 522 -31.57 12.66 15.29
N LYS A 523 -32.48 12.79 16.27
CA LYS A 523 -32.70 11.74 17.29
C LYS A 523 -33.23 10.45 16.68
N GLN A 524 -34.17 10.52 15.75
CA GLN A 524 -34.69 9.35 15.06
C GLN A 524 -33.61 8.71 14.19
N TYR A 525 -32.84 9.51 13.44
CA TYR A 525 -31.73 9.01 12.63
C TYR A 525 -30.64 8.33 13.48
N LEU A 526 -30.32 8.91 14.65
CA LEU A 526 -29.43 8.27 15.62
C LEU A 526 -29.96 6.91 16.10
N LYS A 527 -31.27 6.81 16.35
CA LYS A 527 -31.91 5.53 16.73
C LYS A 527 -31.74 4.50 15.61
N ASP A 528 -31.97 4.91 14.35
CA ASP A 528 -31.85 4.02 13.19
C ASP A 528 -30.41 3.52 13.01
N ILE A 529 -29.42 4.41 13.09
CA ILE A 529 -27.98 4.06 13.03
C ILE A 529 -27.62 3.05 14.14
N ARG A 530 -28.21 3.17 15.33
CA ARG A 530 -27.92 2.27 16.46
C ARG A 530 -28.55 0.89 16.33
N THR A 531 -29.66 0.77 15.60
CA THR A 531 -30.41 -0.49 15.49
C THR A 531 -30.28 -1.18 14.14
N ASN A 532 -29.70 -0.51 13.14
CA ASN A 532 -29.55 -1.03 11.78
C ASN A 532 -28.11 -0.86 11.29
N LYS A 533 -27.39 -1.99 11.15
CA LYS A 533 -25.99 -2.02 10.69
C LYS A 533 -25.83 -1.43 9.29
N SER A 534 -26.75 -1.68 8.37
CA SER A 534 -26.70 -1.12 7.01
C SER A 534 -26.80 0.41 7.03
N LYS A 535 -27.64 0.98 7.91
CA LYS A 535 -27.71 2.44 8.11
C LYS A 535 -26.45 3.00 8.76
N PHE A 536 -25.83 2.27 9.70
CA PHE A 536 -24.53 2.63 10.25
C PHE A 536 -23.42 2.63 9.19
N ILE A 537 -23.39 1.62 8.33
CA ILE A 537 -22.43 1.49 7.23
C ILE A 537 -22.58 2.65 6.26
N ALA A 538 -23.81 2.93 5.81
CA ALA A 538 -24.11 4.06 4.93
C ALA A 538 -23.66 5.40 5.54
N ALA A 539 -23.99 5.65 6.81
CA ALA A 539 -23.55 6.86 7.52
C ALA A 539 -22.03 6.95 7.66
N SER A 540 -21.35 5.83 7.90
CA SER A 540 -19.89 5.78 8.04
C SER A 540 -19.17 6.11 6.73
N PHE A 541 -19.71 5.69 5.58
CA PHE A 541 -19.18 6.09 4.28
C PHE A 541 -19.56 7.53 3.93
N ALA A 542 -20.77 7.99 4.24
CA ALA A 542 -21.17 9.38 4.07
C ALA A 542 -20.28 10.35 4.87
N GLU A 543 -19.86 9.97 6.09
CA GLU A 543 -18.92 10.74 6.92
C GLU A 543 -17.61 11.09 6.18
N LEU A 544 -17.12 10.19 5.31
CA LEU A 544 -15.91 10.46 4.52
C LEU A 544 -16.12 11.66 3.58
N PHE A 545 -17.32 11.79 3.00
CA PHE A 545 -17.66 12.86 2.07
C PHE A 545 -18.14 14.14 2.78
N THR A 546 -18.76 14.03 3.96
CA THR A 546 -19.12 15.22 4.76
C THR A 546 -17.89 15.87 5.39
N SER A 547 -16.87 15.09 5.76
CA SER A 547 -15.62 15.56 6.39
C SER A 547 -14.91 16.68 5.61
N PRO A 548 -14.14 17.58 6.25
CA PRO A 548 -13.40 18.61 5.51
C PRO A 548 -12.27 18.09 4.61
N ALA A 549 -11.74 16.88 4.86
CA ALA A 549 -10.65 16.26 4.10
C ALA A 549 -10.94 16.25 2.59
N LYS A 550 -10.03 16.75 1.74
CA LYS A 550 -10.27 16.81 0.28
C LYS A 550 -10.09 15.46 -0.41
N ARG A 551 -9.39 14.54 0.24
CA ARG A 551 -9.04 13.23 -0.31
C ARG A 551 -9.68 12.13 0.51
N VAL A 552 -10.47 11.28 -0.14
CA VAL A 552 -11.08 10.07 0.44
C VAL A 552 -10.32 8.88 -0.09
N GLN A 553 -9.92 7.97 0.79
CA GLN A 553 -9.24 6.75 0.41
C GLN A 553 -9.98 5.54 0.99
N ILE A 554 -10.18 4.50 0.18
CA ILE A 554 -10.94 3.32 0.57
C ILE A 554 -10.12 2.07 0.24
N PHE A 555 -10.00 1.16 1.21
CA PHE A 555 -9.36 -0.13 0.98
C PHE A 555 -10.28 -1.06 0.17
N PHE A 556 -9.73 -1.81 -0.80
CA PHE A 556 -10.56 -2.59 -1.72
C PHE A 556 -11.52 -3.55 -1.00
N ALA A 557 -11.08 -4.21 0.07
CA ALA A 557 -11.94 -5.13 0.80
C ALA A 557 -13.19 -4.45 1.39
N ASP A 558 -13.10 -3.15 1.69
CA ASP A 558 -14.21 -2.35 2.22
C ASP A 558 -15.11 -1.82 1.09
N PHE A 559 -14.54 -1.48 -0.07
CA PHE A 559 -15.34 -1.05 -1.24
C PHE A 559 -16.21 -2.19 -1.80
N TRP A 560 -15.68 -3.42 -1.81
CA TRP A 560 -16.44 -4.60 -2.24
C TRP A 560 -17.20 -5.30 -1.12
N GLY A 561 -17.07 -4.84 0.13
CA GLY A 561 -17.78 -5.45 1.27
C GLY A 561 -17.38 -6.91 1.53
N LEU A 562 -16.11 -7.27 1.36
CA LEU A 562 -15.62 -8.65 1.45
C LEU A 562 -15.67 -9.22 2.87
N GLY A 563 -15.58 -8.36 3.90
CA GLY A 563 -15.61 -8.76 5.30
C GLY A 563 -14.47 -9.69 5.72
N LYS A 564 -13.30 -9.54 5.09
CA LYS A 564 -12.08 -10.29 5.39
C LYS A 564 -10.90 -9.34 5.58
N THR A 565 -10.23 -9.43 6.71
CA THR A 565 -8.99 -8.69 7.00
C THR A 565 -7.85 -9.20 6.11
N TYR A 566 -7.12 -8.27 5.50
CA TYR A 566 -6.06 -8.55 4.54
C TYR A 566 -4.67 -8.82 5.16
N ASN A 567 -4.30 -8.06 6.18
CA ASN A 567 -3.09 -8.25 6.97
C ASN A 567 -3.38 -8.05 8.46
N ARG A 568 -2.82 -8.91 9.31
CA ARG A 568 -2.81 -8.76 10.77
C ARG A 568 -1.39 -8.49 11.23
N PRO A 569 -1.05 -7.24 11.60
CA PRO A 569 0.26 -6.92 12.13
C PRO A 569 0.65 -7.84 13.28
N GLY A 570 1.89 -8.35 13.24
CA GLY A 570 2.42 -9.26 14.25
C GLY A 570 2.14 -10.76 14.01
N THR A 571 1.41 -11.14 12.95
CA THR A 571 1.26 -12.55 12.53
C THR A 571 2.12 -12.89 11.31
N THR A 572 2.47 -14.17 11.15
CA THR A 572 3.30 -14.66 10.04
C THR A 572 2.53 -15.47 9.00
N THR A 573 1.27 -15.81 9.26
CA THR A 573 0.42 -16.65 8.39
C THR A 573 -0.89 -15.92 8.05
N GLY A 574 -1.46 -16.22 6.87
CA GLY A 574 -2.76 -15.71 6.44
C GLY A 574 -2.78 -14.26 5.92
N ASN A 575 -1.62 -13.62 5.75
CA ASN A 575 -1.51 -12.23 5.30
C ASN A 575 -1.25 -12.12 3.79
N TRP A 576 -1.65 -10.99 3.20
CA TRP A 576 -1.30 -10.58 1.83
C TRP A 576 -1.88 -11.46 0.73
N ALA A 577 -2.90 -12.25 1.03
CA ALA A 577 -3.43 -13.27 0.13
C ALA A 577 -4.81 -12.93 -0.47
N LEU A 578 -5.64 -12.10 0.17
CA LEU A 578 -7.00 -11.81 -0.33
C LEU A 578 -6.97 -11.14 -1.71
N ARG A 579 -7.89 -11.53 -2.60
CA ARG A 579 -8.01 -10.98 -3.96
C ARG A 579 -9.45 -10.71 -4.35
N LEU A 580 -9.62 -9.88 -5.37
CA LEU A 580 -10.87 -9.76 -6.11
C LEU A 580 -11.02 -10.93 -7.08
N GLU A 581 -12.23 -11.46 -7.16
CA GLU A 581 -12.61 -12.49 -8.12
C GLU A 581 -12.88 -11.90 -9.51
N GLU A 582 -13.02 -12.76 -10.52
CA GLU A 582 -13.41 -12.31 -11.87
C GLU A 582 -14.82 -11.68 -11.90
N THR A 583 -15.65 -12.01 -10.92
CA THR A 583 -17.02 -11.52 -10.72
C THR A 583 -17.12 -10.21 -9.96
N PHE A 584 -16.00 -9.49 -9.75
CA PHE A 584 -15.94 -8.30 -8.87
C PHE A 584 -17.03 -7.25 -9.15
N GLU A 585 -17.46 -7.07 -10.41
CA GLU A 585 -18.57 -6.16 -10.74
C GLU A 585 -19.89 -6.64 -10.14
N ASP A 586 -20.25 -7.90 -10.40
CA ASP A 586 -21.48 -8.52 -9.87
C ASP A 586 -21.45 -8.60 -8.35
N ASP A 587 -20.28 -8.87 -7.76
CA ASP A 587 -20.10 -8.95 -6.32
C ASP A 587 -20.33 -7.59 -5.66
N TYR A 588 -19.89 -6.49 -6.29
CA TYR A 588 -20.21 -5.14 -5.82
C TYR A 588 -21.71 -4.87 -5.86
N TYR A 589 -22.37 -5.10 -7.00
CA TYR A 589 -23.81 -4.82 -7.15
C TYR A 589 -24.67 -5.71 -6.24
N LYS A 590 -24.23 -6.93 -5.88
CA LYS A 590 -24.89 -7.76 -4.85
C LYS A 590 -24.62 -7.28 -3.42
N ALA A 591 -23.44 -6.71 -3.15
CA ALA A 591 -23.04 -6.32 -1.81
C ALA A 591 -23.69 -5.00 -1.35
N VAL A 592 -23.96 -4.07 -2.27
CA VAL A 592 -24.64 -2.79 -1.97
C VAL A 592 -26.05 -2.97 -1.36
N PRO A 593 -27.01 -3.69 -1.98
CA PRO A 593 -28.37 -3.88 -1.43
C PRO A 593 -28.36 -4.68 -0.12
N GLN A 594 -27.35 -5.54 0.08
CA GLN A 594 -27.14 -6.25 1.35
C GLN A 594 -26.59 -5.34 2.46
N GLY A 595 -26.27 -4.08 2.15
CA GLY A 595 -25.67 -3.12 3.06
C GLY A 595 -24.24 -3.50 3.48
N LYS A 596 -23.51 -4.21 2.62
CA LYS A 596 -22.11 -4.64 2.87
C LYS A 596 -21.09 -3.76 2.15
N ALA A 597 -21.45 -3.20 1.00
CA ALA A 597 -20.61 -2.29 0.22
C ALA A 597 -21.19 -0.85 0.22
N PRO A 598 -20.35 0.18 0.05
CA PRO A 598 -20.79 1.57 -0.02
C PRO A 598 -21.59 1.87 -1.30
N ASN A 599 -22.67 2.63 -1.11
CA ASN A 599 -23.39 3.30 -2.20
C ASN A 599 -22.90 4.75 -2.29
N PHE A 600 -21.99 5.06 -3.22
CA PHE A 600 -21.42 6.40 -3.31
C PHE A 600 -22.43 7.47 -3.73
N ALA A 601 -23.47 7.14 -4.49
CA ALA A 601 -24.52 8.11 -4.82
C ALA A 601 -25.26 8.56 -3.54
N ASP A 602 -25.60 7.61 -2.66
CA ASP A 602 -26.21 7.89 -1.35
C ASP A 602 -25.26 8.70 -0.46
N ALA A 603 -24.00 8.31 -0.39
CA ALA A 603 -22.99 8.97 0.43
C ALA A 603 -22.72 10.43 -0.01
N VAL A 604 -22.62 10.68 -1.32
CA VAL A 604 -22.41 12.02 -1.89
C VAL A 604 -23.67 12.87 -1.79
N SER A 605 -24.85 12.33 -2.06
CA SER A 605 -26.13 13.03 -1.84
C SER A 605 -26.28 13.46 -0.37
N THR A 606 -25.99 12.55 0.57
CA THR A 606 -25.98 12.85 2.01
C THR A 606 -25.01 13.97 2.34
N ALA A 607 -23.79 13.94 1.78
CA ALA A 607 -22.80 14.98 2.02
C ALA A 607 -23.21 16.36 1.46
N LEU A 608 -23.82 16.42 0.27
CA LEU A 608 -24.33 17.67 -0.30
C LEU A 608 -25.44 18.26 0.57
N LYS A 609 -26.40 17.44 1.01
CA LYS A 609 -27.49 17.84 1.92
C LYS A 609 -26.95 18.31 3.28
N GLN A 610 -25.96 17.62 3.84
CA GLN A 610 -25.33 17.98 5.11
C GLN A 610 -24.59 19.32 5.02
N ARG A 611 -23.97 19.63 3.87
CA ARG A 611 -23.28 20.91 3.64
C ARG A 611 -24.22 22.04 3.20
N GLY A 612 -25.47 21.71 2.87
CA GLY A 612 -26.46 22.65 2.33
C GLY A 612 -26.18 23.04 0.88
N LEU A 613 -25.50 22.17 0.13
CA LEU A 613 -25.20 22.32 -1.30
C LEU A 613 -26.28 21.70 -2.19
N ASP A 614 -27.30 21.10 -1.60
CA ASP A 614 -28.53 20.64 -2.25
C ASP A 614 -29.34 21.80 -2.84
N LYS A 615 -29.37 22.96 -2.15
CA LYS A 615 -30.02 24.18 -2.65
C LYS A 615 -29.31 24.71 -3.88
N GLY A 616 -30.06 24.89 -4.98
CA GLY A 616 -29.53 25.28 -6.28
C GLY A 616 -28.92 24.13 -7.10
N ASN A 617 -28.97 22.89 -6.57
CA ASN A 617 -28.52 21.67 -7.25
C ASN A 617 -29.60 20.57 -7.17
N GLU A 618 -30.88 20.94 -7.21
CA GLU A 618 -32.01 20.04 -6.98
C GLU A 618 -32.06 18.88 -7.97
N GLN A 619 -31.75 19.14 -9.25
CA GLN A 619 -31.70 18.10 -10.28
C GLN A 619 -30.56 17.10 -10.02
N LEU A 620 -29.40 17.58 -9.57
CA LEU A 620 -28.28 16.72 -9.20
C LEU A 620 -28.65 15.82 -8.02
N ILE A 621 -29.29 16.36 -6.99
CA ILE A 621 -29.76 15.58 -5.83
C ILE A 621 -30.77 14.52 -6.28
N LYS A 622 -31.72 14.88 -7.16
CA LYS A 622 -32.70 13.94 -7.71
C LYS A 622 -32.02 12.79 -8.46
N ASP A 623 -31.00 13.09 -9.27
CA ASP A 623 -30.27 12.07 -10.03
C ASP A 623 -29.43 11.17 -9.12
N LEU A 624 -28.74 11.74 -8.12
CA LEU A 624 -28.01 10.97 -7.11
C LEU A 624 -28.96 10.07 -6.31
N ASP A 625 -30.08 10.59 -5.82
CA ASP A 625 -31.05 9.82 -5.03
C ASP A 625 -31.69 8.69 -5.88
N ALA A 626 -31.97 8.94 -7.16
CA ALA A 626 -32.47 7.93 -8.08
C ALA A 626 -31.43 6.83 -8.35
N SER A 627 -30.17 7.19 -8.60
CA SER A 627 -29.09 6.21 -8.77
C SER A 627 -28.83 5.42 -7.49
N ALA A 628 -28.88 6.08 -6.32
CA ALA A 628 -28.75 5.41 -5.03
C ALA A 628 -29.86 4.37 -4.83
N LYS A 629 -31.10 4.70 -5.18
CA LYS A 629 -32.23 3.77 -5.14
C LYS A 629 -32.01 2.58 -6.08
N ILE A 630 -31.61 2.81 -7.33
CA ILE A 630 -31.31 1.75 -8.30
C ILE A 630 -30.26 0.80 -7.72
N LEU A 631 -29.15 1.31 -7.18
CA LEU A 631 -28.09 0.49 -6.60
C LEU A 631 -28.52 -0.29 -5.34
N ASN A 632 -29.50 0.21 -4.58
CA ASN A 632 -30.05 -0.49 -3.42
C ASN A 632 -31.10 -1.56 -3.80
N GLU A 633 -31.59 -1.54 -5.04
CA GLU A 633 -32.53 -2.52 -5.61
C GLU A 633 -31.84 -3.46 -6.63
N ALA A 634 -30.57 -3.19 -6.93
CA ALA A 634 -29.70 -3.86 -7.92
C ALA A 634 -29.12 -5.19 -7.43
#